data_AF-A0A7S2NIB6-F1
#
_entry.id   AF-A0A7S2NIB6-F1
#
_cell.length_a   1.000
_cell.length_b   1.000
_cell.length_c   1.000
_cell.angle_alpha   90.00
_cell.angle_beta   90.00
_cell.angle_gamma   90.00
#
_symmetry.space_group_name_H-M   'P 1'
#
loop_
_entity.id
_entity.type
_entity.pdbx_description
1 polymer ?
#
loop_
_entity_poly.entity_id
_entity_poly.type
_entity_poly.pdbx_seq_one_letter_code
_entity_poly.pdbx_strand_id
1 'polypeptide(L)'
;VKGSRPFVRRREFARLLHSLCVHATWLEAFLLADTGEGEGARSSATTVSTATLARRAAAVEKEEDHRISRGEWEAAVGKLRQAGTTWAPSVALSQATLLDFTKLDQDGGGWITLKEFCDWLQAVEVAAGTSLGRELSG
;
A
#
# COMPACT_ATOMS: atom_id res chain seq x y z
N VAL A 1 22.52 22.82 -26.73
CA VAL A 1 21.56 22.60 -25.63
C VAL A 1 20.31 21.95 -26.22
N LYS A 2 20.10 20.65 -25.97
CA LYS A 2 18.94 19.90 -26.51
C LYS A 2 17.66 20.48 -25.89
N GLY A 3 16.71 20.85 -26.76
CA GLY A 3 15.57 21.70 -26.42
C GLY A 3 14.64 21.13 -25.36
N SER A 4 14.40 21.93 -24.32
CA SER A 4 13.22 21.81 -23.47
C SER A 4 12.00 22.10 -24.34
N ARG A 5 11.14 21.10 -24.53
CA ARG A 5 9.90 21.26 -25.31
C ARG A 5 8.78 21.73 -24.37
N PRO A 6 8.06 22.82 -24.68
CA PRO A 6 7.11 23.45 -23.76
C PRO A 6 5.73 22.77 -23.70
N PHE A 7 5.55 21.57 -24.26
CA PHE A 7 4.26 20.89 -24.33
C PHE A 7 4.40 19.36 -24.19
N VAL A 8 3.38 18.75 -23.59
CA VAL A 8 3.25 17.29 -23.41
C VAL A 8 2.57 16.67 -24.63
N ARG A 9 3.13 15.60 -25.19
CA ARG A 9 2.49 14.87 -26.30
C ARG A 9 1.29 14.08 -25.79
N ARG A 10 0.27 13.88 -26.64
CA ARG A 10 -0.91 13.04 -26.31
C ARG A 10 -0.53 11.69 -25.70
N ARG A 11 0.52 11.03 -26.20
CA ARG A 11 1.02 9.76 -25.66
C ARG A 11 1.67 9.87 -24.28
N GLU A 12 2.35 10.98 -23.99
CA GLU A 12 2.94 11.24 -22.67
C GLU A 12 1.84 11.55 -21.65
N PHE A 13 0.86 12.35 -22.04
CA PHE A 13 -0.30 12.65 -21.21
C PHE A 13 -1.14 11.41 -20.90
N ALA A 14 -1.38 10.55 -21.91
CA ALA A 14 -2.11 9.30 -21.70
C ALA A 14 -1.38 8.34 -20.74
N ARG A 15 -0.05 8.24 -20.83
CA ARG A 15 0.75 7.44 -19.89
C ARG A 15 0.68 7.99 -18.47
N LEU A 16 0.73 9.32 -18.30
CA LEU A 16 0.58 9.95 -16.99
C LEU A 16 -0.78 9.62 -16.37
N LEU A 17 -1.88 9.73 -17.14
CA LEU A 17 -3.21 9.39 -16.65
C LEU A 17 -3.32 7.92 -16.25
N HIS A 18 -2.80 7.01 -17.07
CA HIS A 18 -2.79 5.58 -16.74
C HIS A 18 -2.00 5.31 -15.45
N SER A 19 -0.80 5.89 -15.33
CA SER A 19 0.02 5.81 -14.12
C SER A 19 -0.73 6.32 -12.90
N LEU A 20 -1.44 7.44 -13.01
CA LEU A 20 -2.22 8.00 -11.91
C LEU A 20 -3.35 7.06 -11.48
N CYS A 21 -4.07 6.46 -12.43
CA CYS A 21 -5.11 5.48 -12.12
C CYS A 21 -4.55 4.25 -11.40
N VAL A 22 -3.37 3.77 -11.81
CA VAL A 22 -2.71 2.64 -11.13
C VAL A 22 -2.26 3.02 -9.73
N HIS A 23 -1.64 4.19 -9.54
CA HIS A 23 -1.21 4.60 -8.21
C HIS A 23 -2.40 4.88 -7.28
N ALA A 24 -3.56 5.26 -7.82
CA ALA A 24 -4.79 5.37 -7.04
C ALA A 24 -5.26 4.02 -6.49
N THR A 25 -5.22 2.95 -7.29
CA THR A 25 -5.57 1.61 -6.79
C THR A 25 -4.54 1.07 -5.81
N TRP A 26 -3.26 1.43 -5.97
CA TRP A 26 -2.23 1.08 -4.99
C TRP A 26 -2.40 1.84 -3.67
N LEU A 27 -2.78 3.12 -3.72
CA LEU A 27 -3.11 3.90 -2.53
C LEU A 27 -4.30 3.28 -1.78
N GLU A 28 -5.38 2.94 -2.48
CA GLU A 28 -6.51 2.25 -1.86
C GLU A 28 -6.10 0.90 -1.24
N ALA A 29 -5.19 0.16 -1.89
CA ALA A 29 -4.69 -1.12 -1.34
C ALA A 29 -3.81 -0.89 -0.12
N PHE A 30 -3.04 0.20 -0.09
CA PHE A 30 -2.26 0.62 1.06
C PHE A 30 -3.18 0.95 2.25
N LEU A 31 -4.21 1.77 2.04
CA LEU A 31 -5.19 2.14 3.08
C LEU A 31 -6.00 0.94 3.58
N LEU A 32 -6.22 -0.07 2.73
CA LEU A 32 -6.83 -1.33 3.16
C LEU A 32 -5.96 -2.08 4.19
N ALA A 33 -4.65 -1.88 4.16
CA ALA A 33 -3.70 -2.49 5.08
C ALA A 33 -3.37 -1.59 6.27
N ASP A 34 -3.35 -0.27 6.11
CA ASP A 34 -3.18 0.71 7.18
C ASP A 34 -4.50 0.88 7.95
N THR A 35 -4.75 -0.02 8.90
CA THR A 35 -5.99 0.01 9.69
C THR A 35 -5.82 0.68 11.05
N GLY A 36 -4.63 1.16 11.41
CA GLY A 36 -4.31 1.69 12.74
C GLY A 36 -4.50 0.66 13.89
N GLU A 37 -4.65 -0.63 13.60
CA GLU A 37 -4.94 -1.69 14.59
C GLU A 37 -3.72 -2.59 14.90
N GLY A 38 -2.53 -2.20 14.45
CA GLY A 38 -1.27 -2.91 14.70
C GLY A 38 -0.78 -2.83 16.14
N GLU A 39 -0.65 -4.00 16.78
CA GLU A 39 -0.08 -4.28 18.12
C GLU A 39 -0.88 -3.79 19.35
N GLY A 40 -1.78 -4.66 19.84
CA GLY A 40 -2.35 -4.57 21.19
C GLY A 40 -3.80 -5.06 21.34
N ALA A 41 -4.52 -5.32 20.25
CA ALA A 41 -5.96 -5.60 20.30
C ALA A 41 -6.34 -7.08 20.58
N ARG A 42 -5.50 -7.85 21.28
CA ARG A 42 -5.94 -9.08 21.95
C ARG A 42 -6.04 -8.85 23.44
N SER A 43 -7.15 -8.27 23.88
CA SER A 43 -7.63 -8.47 25.25
C SER A 43 -9.03 -9.04 25.21
N SER A 44 -9.07 -10.28 25.69
CA SER A 44 -10.22 -11.11 25.97
C SER A 44 -11.31 -10.38 26.77
N ALA A 45 -12.56 -10.74 26.48
CA ALA A 45 -13.75 -10.68 27.33
C ALA A 45 -14.14 -9.35 28.02
N THR A 46 -15.33 -8.87 27.65
CA THR A 46 -16.40 -8.35 28.50
C THR A 46 -16.00 -7.63 29.80
N THR A 47 -15.88 -6.30 29.73
CA THR A 47 -16.40 -5.34 30.73
C THR A 47 -16.39 -3.96 30.07
N VAL A 48 -17.55 -3.32 29.91
CA VAL A 48 -17.64 -1.95 29.41
C VAL A 48 -17.19 -1.01 30.53
N SER A 49 -15.89 -0.77 30.61
CA SER A 49 -15.27 0.23 31.49
C SER A 49 -15.19 1.58 30.77
N THR A 50 -15.11 2.68 31.51
CA THR A 50 -14.76 4.02 31.00
C THR A 50 -13.47 4.03 30.16
N ALA A 51 -12.59 3.05 30.37
CA ALA A 51 -11.44 2.78 29.50
C ALA A 51 -11.84 2.41 28.06
N THR A 52 -12.99 1.77 27.83
CA THR A 52 -13.54 1.44 26.50
C THR A 52 -14.05 2.68 25.78
N LEU A 53 -14.59 3.67 26.51
CA LEU A 53 -14.98 4.96 25.94
C LEU A 53 -13.76 5.84 25.63
N ALA A 54 -12.75 5.85 26.50
CA ALA A 54 -11.46 6.48 26.22
C ALA A 54 -10.74 5.82 25.04
N ARG A 55 -10.83 4.48 24.91
CA ARG A 55 -10.27 3.73 23.77
C ARG A 55 -11.04 4.00 22.47
N ARG A 56 -12.35 4.23 22.54
CA ARG A 56 -13.16 4.66 21.38
C ARG A 56 -12.87 6.11 20.99
N ALA A 57 -12.59 6.99 21.93
CA ALA A 57 -12.15 8.36 21.65
C ALA A 57 -10.73 8.41 21.07
N ALA A 58 -9.81 7.57 21.57
CA ALA A 58 -8.46 7.43 21.01
C ALA A 58 -8.46 6.73 19.64
N ALA A 59 -9.39 5.81 19.38
CA ALA A 59 -9.59 5.19 18.06
C ALA A 59 -10.17 6.16 17.01
N VAL A 60 -10.69 7.31 17.43
CA VAL A 60 -11.11 8.40 16.53
C VAL A 60 -9.93 9.32 16.16
N GLU A 61 -8.83 9.31 16.92
CA GLU A 61 -7.61 10.08 16.63
C GLU A 61 -6.39 9.22 16.25
N LYS A 62 -6.54 7.89 16.22
CA LYS A 62 -5.55 7.00 15.60
C LYS A 62 -5.82 7.00 14.09
N GLU A 63 -5.69 8.19 13.50
CA GLU A 63 -5.63 8.35 12.06
C GLU A 63 -4.63 7.33 11.52
N GLU A 64 -5.02 6.67 10.43
CA GLU A 64 -4.14 6.01 9.46
C GLU A 64 -2.80 6.75 9.48
N ASP A 65 -1.79 6.21 10.16
CA ASP A 65 -0.53 6.95 10.41
C ASP A 65 0.33 6.98 9.14
N HIS A 66 -0.30 6.61 8.02
CA HIS A 66 0.22 6.42 6.69
C HIS A 66 1.41 5.46 6.71
N ARG A 67 1.34 4.47 7.61
CA ARG A 67 2.38 3.46 7.85
C ARG A 67 1.70 2.12 8.14
N ILE A 68 2.21 1.08 7.50
CA ILE A 68 1.73 -0.28 7.77
C ILE A 68 2.74 -0.93 8.72
N SER A 69 2.34 -1.16 9.96
CA SER A 69 3.11 -1.95 10.92
C SER A 69 3.11 -3.44 10.55
N ARG A 70 3.98 -4.23 11.19
CA ARG A 70 4.03 -5.68 10.97
C ARG A 70 2.70 -6.37 11.30
N GLY A 71 2.04 -5.97 12.39
CA GLY A 71 0.76 -6.54 12.79
C GLY A 71 -0.36 -6.24 11.78
N GLU A 72 -0.38 -5.03 11.22
CA GLU A 72 -1.30 -4.64 10.16
C GLU A 72 -1.06 -5.41 8.87
N TRP A 73 0.20 -5.53 8.44
CA TRP A 73 0.56 -6.34 7.28
C TRP A 73 0.07 -7.78 7.42
N GLU A 74 0.36 -8.43 8.56
CA GLU A 74 -0.06 -9.80 8.83
C GLU A 74 -1.59 -9.97 8.77
N ALA A 75 -2.35 -8.98 9.26
CA ALA A 75 -3.81 -8.99 9.18
C ALA A 75 -4.34 -8.68 7.76
N ALA A 76 -3.60 -7.91 6.97
CA ALA A 76 -4.04 -7.40 5.67
C ALA A 76 -3.65 -8.29 4.48
N VAL A 77 -2.61 -9.12 4.57
CA VAL A 77 -2.10 -9.92 3.43
C VAL A 77 -3.18 -10.71 2.69
N GLY A 78 -4.15 -11.30 3.41
CA GLY A 78 -5.27 -12.00 2.77
C GLY A 78 -6.15 -11.07 1.92
N LYS A 79 -6.45 -9.87 2.44
CA LYS A 79 -7.24 -8.85 1.75
C LYS A 79 -6.47 -8.25 0.57
N LEU A 80 -5.17 -8.02 0.74
CA LEU A 80 -4.27 -7.53 -0.32
C LEU A 80 -4.19 -8.50 -1.50
N ARG A 81 -4.14 -9.81 -1.24
CA ARG A 81 -4.21 -10.83 -2.32
C ARG A 81 -5.50 -10.74 -3.10
N GLN A 82 -6.64 -10.60 -2.41
CA GLN A 82 -7.94 -10.46 -3.05
C GLN A 82 -7.99 -9.17 -3.90
N ALA A 83 -7.53 -8.05 -3.36
CA ALA A 83 -7.41 -6.78 -4.11
C ALA A 83 -6.53 -6.94 -5.36
N GLY A 84 -5.39 -7.62 -5.21
CA GLY A 84 -4.44 -7.97 -6.27
C GLY A 84 -5.01 -8.79 -7.42
N THR A 85 -6.10 -9.53 -7.18
CA THR A 85 -6.83 -10.30 -8.20
C THR A 85 -8.11 -9.63 -8.70
N THR A 86 -8.50 -8.49 -8.12
CA THR A 86 -9.80 -7.85 -8.40
C THR A 86 -9.64 -6.43 -8.90
N TRP A 87 -9.59 -5.45 -8.01
CA TRP A 87 -9.69 -4.03 -8.34
C TRP A 87 -8.35 -3.28 -8.31
N ALA A 88 -7.31 -3.86 -7.70
CA ALA A 88 -5.92 -3.39 -7.78
C ALA A 88 -5.01 -4.46 -8.41
N PRO A 89 -5.18 -4.81 -9.70
CA PRO A 89 -4.41 -5.89 -10.31
C PRO A 89 -2.91 -5.68 -10.16
N SER A 90 -2.25 -6.60 -9.44
CA SER A 90 -0.80 -6.62 -9.33
C SER A 90 -0.30 -8.02 -9.00
N VAL A 91 0.81 -8.41 -9.64
CA VAL A 91 1.54 -9.65 -9.36
C VAL A 91 1.99 -9.68 -7.90
N ALA A 92 2.54 -8.57 -7.40
CA ALA A 92 3.00 -8.46 -6.03
C ALA A 92 1.85 -8.61 -5.03
N LEU A 93 0.73 -7.89 -5.22
CA LEU A 93 -0.42 -7.99 -4.32
C LEU A 93 -1.03 -9.39 -4.33
N SER A 94 -1.28 -9.95 -5.51
CA SER A 94 -1.91 -11.27 -5.66
C SER A 94 -1.08 -12.41 -5.04
N GLN A 95 0.24 -12.20 -4.88
CA GLN A 95 1.17 -13.18 -4.32
C GLN A 95 1.77 -12.74 -2.98
N ALA A 96 1.29 -11.65 -2.38
CA ALA A 96 1.87 -11.06 -1.17
C ALA A 96 1.99 -12.08 -0.04
N THR A 97 3.10 -12.11 0.68
CA THR A 97 3.35 -13.04 1.79
C THR A 97 3.75 -12.29 3.06
N LEU A 98 3.69 -12.97 4.20
CA LEU A 98 4.17 -12.40 5.48
C LEU A 98 5.68 -12.06 5.43
N LEU A 99 6.44 -12.78 4.63
CA LEU A 99 7.88 -12.56 4.46
C LEU A 99 8.20 -11.30 3.65
N ASP A 100 7.26 -10.81 2.86
CA ASP A 100 7.49 -9.63 2.03
C ASP A 100 7.57 -8.35 2.85
N PHE A 101 7.06 -8.32 4.10
CA PHE A 101 7.24 -7.18 5.00
C PHE A 101 8.72 -6.78 5.13
N THR A 102 9.61 -7.77 5.32
CA THR A 102 11.05 -7.52 5.47
C THR A 102 11.70 -7.05 4.16
N LYS A 103 11.08 -7.31 3.01
CA LYS A 103 11.53 -6.79 1.72
C LYS A 103 11.01 -5.37 1.45
N LEU A 104 9.85 -5.04 2.01
CA LEU A 104 9.16 -3.76 1.88
C LEU A 104 9.77 -2.69 2.81
N ASP A 105 10.13 -3.06 4.04
CA ASP A 105 10.83 -2.22 5.03
C ASP A 105 12.32 -2.05 4.62
N GLN A 106 12.57 -1.22 3.61
CA GLN A 106 13.89 -1.05 3.01
C GLN A 106 14.79 -0.15 3.86
N ASP A 107 14.20 0.80 4.57
CA ASP A 107 14.92 1.70 5.46
C ASP A 107 15.16 1.11 6.86
N GLY A 108 14.50 -0.01 7.19
CA GLY A 108 14.59 -0.67 8.48
C GLY A 108 13.91 0.12 9.60
N GLY A 109 12.98 1.02 9.25
CA GLY A 109 12.17 1.80 10.17
C GLY A 109 11.20 0.95 10.98
N GLY A 110 10.88 -0.27 10.51
CA GLY A 110 9.96 -1.19 11.18
C GLY A 110 8.49 -1.00 10.78
N TRP A 111 8.24 -0.22 9.73
CA TRP A 111 6.93 0.00 9.13
C TRP A 111 7.09 0.20 7.62
N ILE A 112 6.00 0.00 6.88
CA ILE A 112 5.99 0.21 5.42
C ILE A 112 5.33 1.55 5.13
N THR A 113 6.05 2.44 4.45
CA THR A 113 5.48 3.69 3.94
C THR A 113 4.79 3.49 2.59
N LEU A 114 3.89 4.41 2.20
CA LEU A 114 3.26 4.37 0.86
C LEU A 114 4.29 4.35 -0.26
N LYS A 115 5.42 5.05 -0.10
CA LYS A 115 6.49 5.07 -1.10
C LYS A 115 7.12 3.69 -1.25
N GLU A 116 7.52 3.04 -0.15
CA GLU A 116 8.10 1.70 -0.19
C GLU A 116 7.13 0.67 -0.76
N PHE A 117 5.85 0.79 -0.42
CA PHE A 117 4.80 -0.04 -0.98
C PHE A 117 4.69 0.10 -2.49
N CYS A 118 4.60 1.34 -3.01
CA CYS A 118 4.57 1.59 -4.46
C CYS A 118 5.86 1.13 -5.16
N ASP A 119 7.03 1.40 -4.56
CA ASP A 119 8.33 1.00 -5.12
C ASP A 119 8.43 -0.54 -5.24
N TRP A 120 7.95 -1.26 -4.23
CA TRP A 120 7.89 -2.72 -4.25
C TRP A 120 6.96 -3.26 -5.34
N LEU A 121 5.74 -2.71 -5.45
CA LEU A 121 4.79 -3.09 -6.50
C LEU A 121 5.39 -2.86 -7.89
N GLN A 122 5.95 -1.67 -8.11
CA GLN A 122 6.59 -1.32 -9.38
C GLN A 122 7.76 -2.27 -9.70
N ALA A 123 8.63 -2.56 -8.73
CA ALA A 123 9.77 -3.44 -8.93
C ALA A 123 9.34 -4.86 -9.36
N VAL A 124 8.29 -5.40 -8.73
CA VAL A 124 7.76 -6.73 -9.08
C VAL A 124 7.09 -6.72 -10.46
N GLU A 125 6.30 -5.69 -10.80
CA GLU A 125 5.67 -5.55 -12.12
C GLU A 125 6.71 -5.47 -13.24
N VAL A 126 7.79 -4.69 -13.01
CA VAL A 126 8.92 -4.56 -13.95
C VAL A 126 9.64 -5.91 -14.10
N ALA A 127 9.95 -6.59 -13.00
CA ALA A 127 10.63 -7.89 -13.02
C ALA A 127 9.79 -8.99 -13.70
N ALA A 128 8.47 -8.97 -13.49
CA ALA A 128 7.53 -9.88 -14.13
C ALA A 128 7.29 -9.55 -15.63
N GLY A 129 7.77 -8.40 -16.11
CA GLY A 129 7.60 -7.99 -17.50
C GLY A 129 6.12 -7.83 -17.87
N THR A 130 5.29 -7.36 -16.95
CA THR A 130 3.87 -7.10 -17.24
C THR A 130 3.74 -5.91 -18.19
N SER A 131 2.56 -5.73 -18.79
CA SER A 131 2.27 -4.50 -19.56
C SER A 131 2.47 -3.26 -18.69
N LEU A 132 1.99 -3.32 -17.44
CA LEU A 132 2.13 -2.25 -16.47
C LEU A 132 3.61 -1.97 -16.12
N GLY A 133 4.40 -3.01 -15.84
CA GLY A 133 5.83 -2.86 -15.56
C GLY A 133 6.61 -2.23 -16.70
N ARG A 134 6.30 -2.58 -17.95
CA ARG A 134 6.90 -1.94 -19.13
C ARG A 134 6.49 -0.47 -19.29
N GLU A 135 5.28 -0.12 -18.91
CA GLU A 135 4.79 1.26 -18.98
C GLU A 135 5.37 2.15 -17.88
N LEU A 136 5.59 1.61 -16.68
CA LEU A 136 6.17 2.32 -15.54
C LEU A 136 7.70 2.45 -15.60
N SER A 137 8.38 1.71 -16.48
CA SER A 137 9.85 1.72 -16.61
C SER A 137 10.38 2.58 -17.76
N GLY A 138 9.52 3.26 -18.54
CA GLY A 138 9.91 4.06 -19.73
C GLY A 138 9.09 5.34 -19.93
#